data_AF-A0A8G0KSF1-F1
#
_entry.id   AF-A0A8G0KSF1-F1
#
_cell.length_a   1.000
_cell.length_b   1.000
_cell.length_c   1.000
_cell.angle_alpha   90.00
_cell.angle_beta   90.00
_cell.angle_gamma   90.00
#
_symmetry.space_group_name_H-M   'P 1'
#
loop_
_entity.id
_entity.type
_entity.pdbx_description
1 polymer ?
#
loop_
_entity_poly.entity_id
_entity_poly.type
_entity_poly.pdbx_seq_one_letter_code
_entity_poly.pdbx_strand_id
1 'polypeptide(L)'
;MFGLKTLKFYFSQQTIYSLDLISSGYRCRFKNYTTTNHQGKAIDIQFSKGDWNIRGEQKKNLETLRKIRDEFYIKYLGGQENWTNPNKFSIEQIDLLYKKNGSVRFDHTFSWIHFDVRRFDAIYLEDKYFCKNSQSLNGKSIVQLAREMGLNDLCNCFRSFTPQGKPEAEKKDSNERVDPKTLKLSDKGKQFIKDWEKFEPKAYNDSEGYCTIGYGHLIKRKKCEDITIPDEFKNGITKERANELFELRLKKFENSVKRDITAPLYQYEYDALVSLVFNTGENFLNTGGKNDGETKIKKNINNKEYEAGANEMKDVTNGGTSGLVKRRNAEIKMFKNNIYDSTH
;
A
#
# COMPACT_ATOMS: atom_id res chain seq x y z
N MET A 1 -7.71 -7.41 13.49
CA MET A 1 -8.40 -6.82 12.31
C MET A 1 -9.83 -6.38 12.61
N PHE A 2 -10.63 -7.20 13.30
CA PHE A 2 -12.02 -6.89 13.65
C PHE A 2 -12.20 -5.54 14.36
N GLY A 3 -11.46 -5.28 15.45
CA GLY A 3 -11.57 -4.02 16.20
C GLY A 3 -11.35 -2.77 15.33
N LEU A 4 -10.37 -2.80 14.41
CA LEU A 4 -10.13 -1.69 13.47
C LEU A 4 -11.29 -1.47 12.50
N LYS A 5 -11.90 -2.55 11.99
CA LYS A 5 -13.06 -2.44 11.07
C LYS A 5 -14.28 -1.89 11.80
N THR A 6 -14.51 -2.32 13.04
CA THR A 6 -15.56 -1.77 13.91
C THR A 6 -15.36 -0.27 14.15
N LEU A 7 -14.13 0.16 14.47
CA LEU A 7 -13.82 1.60 14.59
C LEU A 7 -14.09 2.33 13.29
N LYS A 8 -13.59 1.84 12.15
CA LYS A 8 -13.85 2.46 10.84
C LYS A 8 -15.33 2.65 10.56
N PHE A 9 -16.16 1.65 10.88
CA PHE A 9 -17.61 1.74 10.74
C PHE A 9 -18.21 2.85 11.60
N TYR A 10 -17.93 2.88 12.91
CA TYR A 10 -18.53 3.88 13.79
C TYR A 10 -18.00 5.29 13.53
N PHE A 11 -16.74 5.44 13.13
CA PHE A 11 -16.21 6.72 12.67
C PHE A 11 -16.92 7.19 11.39
N SER A 12 -17.33 6.29 10.50
CA SER A 12 -18.06 6.69 9.28
C SER A 12 -19.51 7.14 9.56
N GLN A 13 -20.03 6.96 10.77
CA GLN A 13 -21.38 7.38 11.17
C GLN A 13 -21.42 8.81 11.73
N GLN A 14 -20.30 9.53 11.70
CA GLN A 14 -20.17 10.89 12.23
C GLN A 14 -19.14 11.68 11.42
N THR A 15 -19.13 13.01 11.57
CA THR A 15 -18.28 13.93 10.80
C THR A 15 -17.30 14.75 11.64
N ILE A 16 -17.30 14.54 12.96
CA ILE A 16 -16.48 15.30 13.92
C ILE A 16 -15.03 14.83 13.87
N TYR A 17 -14.81 13.51 13.86
CA TYR A 17 -13.48 12.88 13.91
C TYR A 17 -13.17 12.10 12.64
N SER A 18 -11.90 12.10 12.23
CA SER A 18 -11.41 11.21 11.15
C SER A 18 -10.28 10.32 11.63
N LEU A 19 -10.20 9.11 11.06
CA LEU A 19 -9.05 8.23 11.18
C LEU A 19 -8.02 8.62 10.11
N ASP A 20 -6.78 8.87 10.52
CA ASP A 20 -5.73 9.29 9.59
C ASP A 20 -4.71 8.16 9.39
N LEU A 21 -3.48 8.36 9.88
CA LEU A 21 -2.39 7.40 9.78
C LEU A 21 -2.64 6.23 10.74
N ILE A 22 -2.56 5.03 10.19
CA ILE A 22 -2.53 3.79 10.95
C ILE A 22 -1.14 3.18 10.73
N SER A 23 -0.39 2.98 11.81
CA SER A 23 0.90 2.30 11.79
C SER A 23 0.86 1.05 12.66
N SER A 24 1.75 0.11 12.37
CA SER A 24 2.01 -0.98 13.32
C SER A 24 2.44 -0.36 14.65
N GLY A 25 1.82 -0.79 15.75
CA GLY A 25 2.18 -0.33 17.08
C GLY A 25 3.58 -0.82 17.39
N TYR A 26 4.57 0.06 17.26
CA TYR A 26 5.94 -0.32 17.54
C TYR A 26 6.12 -0.38 19.08
N ARG A 27 5.82 -1.55 19.76
CA ARG A 27 6.45 -2.07 21.04
C ARG A 27 6.76 -3.68 21.31
N CYS A 28 7.99 -4.33 21.23
CA CYS A 28 8.75 -5.63 21.40
C CYS A 28 10.09 -5.54 22.22
N ARG A 29 10.27 -6.38 23.24
CA ARG A 29 11.48 -6.40 24.08
C ARG A 29 12.48 -7.53 23.73
N PHE A 30 12.30 -8.26 22.63
CA PHE A 30 12.82 -9.65 22.50
C PHE A 30 13.63 -9.98 21.23
N LYS A 31 14.03 -8.99 20.45
CA LYS A 31 15.11 -9.09 19.45
C LYS A 31 16.01 -7.87 19.70
N ASN A 32 17.29 -7.89 19.34
CA ASN A 32 18.26 -6.78 19.49
C ASN A 32 17.89 -5.52 18.66
N TYR A 33 16.64 -5.07 18.75
CA TYR A 33 16.10 -3.83 18.23
C TYR A 33 15.80 -2.93 19.42
N THR A 34 16.20 -1.66 19.34
CA THR A 34 15.94 -0.64 20.37
C THR A 34 14.49 -0.24 20.47
N THR A 35 13.71 -0.54 19.44
CA THR A 35 12.28 -0.31 19.47
C THR A 35 11.60 -1.58 19.84
N THR A 36 10.63 -1.32 20.67
CA THR A 36 9.64 -2.28 20.86
C THR A 36 8.82 -2.36 19.45
N ASN A 37 8.48 -3.51 18.79
CA ASN A 37 7.21 -3.90 18.05
C ASN A 37 6.36 -5.13 18.59
N HIS A 38 5.06 -5.06 18.90
CA HIS A 38 4.29 -6.19 19.51
C HIS A 38 4.00 -7.39 18.55
N GLN A 39 4.87 -7.68 17.58
CA GLN A 39 4.73 -8.75 16.56
C GLN A 39 3.34 -8.75 15.86
N GLY A 40 2.81 -7.56 15.54
CA GLY A 40 1.48 -7.44 14.90
C GLY A 40 0.29 -7.45 15.86
N LYS A 41 0.51 -7.46 17.18
CA LYS A 41 -0.54 -7.45 18.21
C LYS A 41 -0.95 -6.04 18.68
N ALA A 42 -0.45 -4.99 18.03
CA ALA A 42 -0.79 -3.62 18.35
C ALA A 42 -0.79 -2.73 17.10
N ILE A 43 -1.61 -1.68 17.13
CA ILE A 43 -1.65 -0.62 16.13
C ILE A 43 -1.67 0.74 16.81
N ASP A 44 -1.04 1.72 16.16
CA ASP A 44 -1.13 3.13 16.52
C ASP A 44 -2.03 3.83 15.50
N ILE A 45 -2.98 4.62 15.99
CA ILE A 45 -3.91 5.36 15.13
C ILE A 45 -3.84 6.84 15.46
N GLN A 46 -3.67 7.66 14.42
CA GLN A 46 -3.76 9.12 14.49
C GLN A 46 -5.12 9.61 13.99
N PHE A 47 -5.51 10.80 14.44
CA PHE A 47 -6.85 11.34 14.21
C PHE A 47 -6.83 12.82 13.85
N SER A 48 -7.91 13.29 13.22
CA SER A 48 -8.23 14.70 13.10
C SER A 48 -9.62 15.01 13.66
N LYS A 49 -9.84 16.28 14.02
CA LYS A 49 -11.12 16.81 14.44
C LYS A 49 -11.50 17.98 13.52
N GLY A 50 -12.40 17.75 12.56
CA GLY A 50 -12.58 18.66 11.43
C GLY A 50 -11.24 18.92 10.74
N ASP A 51 -10.86 20.18 10.55
CA ASP A 51 -9.59 20.57 9.90
C ASP A 51 -8.37 20.49 10.82
N TRP A 52 -8.56 20.16 12.11
CA TRP A 52 -7.47 20.09 13.07
C TRP A 52 -6.85 18.70 13.14
N ASN A 53 -5.62 18.60 12.62
CA ASN A 53 -4.78 17.40 12.77
C ASN A 53 -4.24 17.27 14.19
N ILE A 54 -4.61 16.20 14.90
CA ILE A 54 -4.13 15.94 16.27
C ILE A 54 -2.73 15.36 16.17
N ARG A 55 -1.70 16.20 16.31
CA ARG A 55 -0.29 15.86 16.09
C ARG A 55 0.62 16.52 17.12
N GLY A 56 1.80 15.95 17.30
CA GLY A 56 2.88 16.50 18.12
C GLY A 56 2.58 16.56 19.62
N GLU A 57 3.51 17.13 20.37
CA GLU A 57 3.50 17.25 21.83
C GLU A 57 2.59 18.40 22.30
N GLN A 58 1.27 18.29 22.07
CA GLN A 58 0.33 19.36 22.37
C GLN A 58 -0.70 18.93 23.43
N LYS A 59 -0.75 19.65 24.56
CA LYS A 59 -1.71 19.35 25.66
C LYS A 59 -3.18 19.39 25.21
N LYS A 60 -3.53 20.25 24.25
CA LYS A 60 -4.90 20.31 23.71
C LYS A 60 -5.37 19.01 23.05
N ASN A 61 -4.45 18.16 22.60
CA ASN A 61 -4.77 16.85 22.02
C ASN A 61 -5.44 15.92 23.04
N LEU A 62 -5.04 15.99 24.31
CA LEU A 62 -5.33 14.98 25.32
C LEU A 62 -6.83 14.81 25.57
N GLU A 63 -7.56 15.92 25.74
CA GLU A 63 -9.02 15.87 25.96
C GLU A 63 -9.74 15.23 24.78
N THR A 64 -9.32 15.57 23.55
CA THR A 64 -9.94 15.04 22.34
C THR A 64 -9.63 13.55 22.16
N LEU A 65 -8.39 13.12 22.43
CA LEU A 65 -8.01 11.70 22.39
C LEU A 65 -8.77 10.88 23.44
N ARG A 66 -8.97 11.41 24.64
CA ARG A 66 -9.78 10.74 25.69
C ARG A 66 -11.24 10.60 25.26
N LYS A 67 -11.83 11.63 24.67
CA LYS A 67 -13.18 11.56 24.09
C LYS A 67 -13.29 10.47 23.01
N ILE A 68 -12.34 10.44 22.07
CA ILE A 68 -12.28 9.40 21.03
C ILE A 68 -12.17 8.01 21.67
N ARG A 69 -11.30 7.83 22.66
CA ARG A 69 -11.15 6.57 23.38
C ARG A 69 -12.48 6.13 24.01
N ASP A 70 -13.13 7.02 24.75
CA ASP A 70 -14.32 6.67 25.53
C ASP A 70 -15.53 6.40 24.61
N GLU A 71 -15.76 7.28 23.62
CA GLU A 71 -16.91 7.21 22.73
C GLU A 71 -16.82 6.09 21.69
N PHE A 72 -15.62 5.66 21.33
CA PHE A 72 -15.43 4.67 20.27
C PHE A 72 -14.79 3.38 20.77
N TYR A 73 -13.63 3.46 21.41
CA TYR A 73 -12.87 2.27 21.78
C TYR A 73 -13.52 1.56 22.98
N ILE A 74 -13.84 2.28 24.04
CA ILE A 74 -14.48 1.68 25.22
C ILE A 74 -15.91 1.29 24.88
N LYS A 75 -16.70 2.23 24.33
CA LYS A 75 -18.12 2.01 24.03
C LYS A 75 -18.38 0.87 23.06
N TYR A 76 -17.67 0.80 21.92
CA TYR A 76 -18.00 -0.17 20.86
C TYR A 76 -17.11 -1.40 20.85
N LEU A 77 -15.91 -1.34 21.40
CA LEU A 77 -15.01 -2.50 21.45
C LEU A 77 -14.97 -3.17 22.83
N GLY A 78 -15.60 -2.58 23.85
CA GLY A 78 -15.40 -3.01 25.24
C GLY A 78 -13.94 -2.86 25.68
N GLY A 79 -13.22 -1.91 25.08
CA GLY A 79 -11.82 -1.64 25.38
C GLY A 79 -11.61 -1.21 26.83
N GLN A 80 -10.39 -1.38 27.31
CA GLN A 80 -9.98 -0.97 28.65
C GLN A 80 -8.72 -0.11 28.59
N GLU A 81 -8.57 0.74 29.59
CA GLU A 81 -7.30 1.43 29.84
C GLU A 81 -6.31 0.45 30.48
N ASN A 82 -5.07 0.50 29.99
CA ASN A 82 -4.00 -0.40 30.44
C ASN A 82 -4.32 -1.88 30.19
N TRP A 83 -3.48 -2.75 30.75
CA TRP A 83 -3.49 -4.20 30.54
C TRP A 83 -4.05 -4.96 31.74
N THR A 84 -5.16 -4.46 32.29
CA THR A 84 -5.73 -4.94 33.56
C THR A 84 -6.37 -6.31 33.41
N ASN A 85 -7.34 -6.47 32.51
CA ASN A 85 -8.04 -7.74 32.32
C ASN A 85 -7.54 -8.52 31.09
N PRO A 86 -7.51 -9.86 31.13
CA PRO A 86 -7.24 -10.68 29.95
C PRO A 86 -8.39 -10.58 28.93
N ASN A 87 -8.11 -10.95 27.68
CA ASN A 87 -9.10 -11.02 26.58
C ASN A 87 -9.90 -9.74 26.32
N LYS A 88 -9.32 -8.58 26.64
CA LYS A 88 -9.86 -7.28 26.31
C LYS A 88 -8.85 -6.47 25.51
N PHE A 89 -9.37 -5.66 24.60
CA PHE A 89 -8.56 -4.69 23.90
C PHE A 89 -8.01 -3.66 24.88
N SER A 90 -6.70 -3.47 24.87
CA SER A 90 -6.02 -2.56 25.78
C SER A 90 -5.58 -1.30 25.05
N ILE A 91 -5.65 -0.19 25.78
CA ILE A 91 -5.30 1.13 25.30
C ILE A 91 -4.22 1.69 26.22
N GLU A 92 -3.13 2.19 25.64
CA GLU A 92 -2.08 2.87 26.42
C GLU A 92 -2.61 4.18 27.01
N GLN A 93 -2.05 4.61 28.14
CA GLN A 93 -2.50 5.83 28.82
C GLN A 93 -2.30 7.06 27.95
N ILE A 94 -3.29 7.95 27.95
CA ILE A 94 -3.23 9.20 27.20
C ILE A 94 -2.71 10.30 28.12
N ASP A 95 -1.47 10.73 27.95
CA ASP A 95 -0.89 11.85 28.70
C ASP A 95 0.34 12.43 27.99
N LEU A 96 0.68 13.67 28.31
CA LEU A 96 1.89 14.35 27.83
C LEU A 96 2.78 14.69 29.02
N LEU A 97 3.61 13.71 29.40
CA LEU A 97 4.54 13.82 30.51
C LEU A 97 5.98 14.02 30.02
N TYR A 98 6.81 14.58 30.89
CA TYR A 98 8.21 14.87 30.60
C TYR A 98 9.12 14.21 31.64
N LYS A 99 10.31 13.79 31.22
CA LYS A 99 11.39 13.36 32.11
C LYS A 99 12.01 14.58 32.80
N LYS A 100 12.79 14.36 33.86
CA LYS A 100 13.49 15.43 34.58
C LYS A 100 14.38 16.31 33.68
N ASN A 101 14.91 15.74 32.58
CA ASN A 101 15.74 16.46 31.61
C ASN A 101 14.93 17.21 30.53
N GLY A 102 13.60 17.33 30.68
CA GLY A 102 12.72 18.04 29.73
C GLY A 102 12.34 17.23 28.48
N SER A 103 12.89 16.03 28.26
CA SER A 103 12.47 15.18 27.13
C SER A 103 11.12 14.52 27.37
N VAL A 104 10.30 14.37 26.34
CA VAL A 104 8.99 13.72 26.46
C VAL A 104 9.12 12.25 26.85
N ARG A 105 8.18 11.84 27.70
CA ARG A 105 7.96 10.46 28.09
C ARG A 105 7.11 9.76 27.04
N PHE A 106 7.68 8.73 26.44
CA PHE A 106 7.02 7.92 25.42
C PHE A 106 6.24 6.75 25.99
N ASP A 107 6.16 6.56 27.31
CA ASP A 107 5.32 5.51 27.94
C ASP A 107 3.83 5.89 28.06
N HIS A 108 3.45 6.99 27.40
CA HIS A 108 2.08 7.49 27.26
C HIS A 108 1.88 7.95 25.82
N THR A 109 0.63 8.00 25.37
CA THR A 109 0.25 8.50 24.05
C THR A 109 -0.31 9.91 24.13
N PHE A 110 0.08 10.80 23.23
CA PHE A 110 -0.33 12.22 23.28
C PHE A 110 -0.73 12.81 21.92
N SER A 111 -0.50 12.08 20.84
CA SER A 111 -0.93 12.45 19.47
C SER A 111 -1.45 11.28 18.65
N TRP A 112 -1.62 10.12 19.28
CA TRP A 112 -2.20 8.90 18.71
C TRP A 112 -2.89 8.13 19.83
N ILE A 113 -3.62 7.07 19.48
CA ILE A 113 -4.08 6.04 20.41
C ILE A 113 -3.36 4.75 20.06
N HIS A 114 -2.64 4.19 21.04
CA HIS A 114 -2.06 2.86 20.95
C HIS A 114 -3.10 1.83 21.39
N PHE A 115 -3.34 0.83 20.54
CA PHE A 115 -4.38 -0.17 20.74
C PHE A 115 -3.82 -1.56 20.52
N ASP A 116 -3.91 -2.44 21.51
CA ASP A 116 -3.27 -3.75 21.49
C ASP A 116 -4.12 -4.91 22.05
N VAL A 117 -3.71 -6.12 21.68
CA VAL A 117 -4.36 -7.38 22.06
C VAL A 117 -3.41 -8.33 22.80
N ARG A 118 -2.33 -7.83 23.41
CA ARG A 118 -1.28 -8.72 23.94
C ARG A 118 -1.71 -9.59 25.13
N ARG A 119 -2.80 -9.22 25.80
CA ARG A 119 -3.39 -9.94 26.94
C ARG A 119 -4.52 -10.90 26.55
N PHE A 120 -4.73 -11.11 25.25
CA PHE A 120 -5.59 -12.18 24.79
C PHE A 120 -4.90 -13.53 24.99
N ASP A 121 -5.70 -14.55 25.29
CA ASP A 121 -5.23 -15.92 25.41
C ASP A 121 -4.62 -16.42 24.10
N ALA A 122 -3.70 -17.39 24.20
CA ALA A 122 -2.94 -17.91 23.07
C ALA A 122 -3.86 -18.41 21.93
N ILE A 123 -5.03 -18.95 22.27
CA ILE A 123 -6.04 -19.42 21.31
C ILE A 123 -6.59 -18.32 20.40
N TYR A 124 -6.48 -17.04 20.78
CA TYR A 124 -6.89 -15.89 19.96
C TYR A 124 -5.69 -15.23 19.27
N LEU A 125 -4.48 -15.68 19.58
CA LEU A 125 -3.22 -15.16 19.08
C LEU A 125 -2.51 -16.13 18.13
N GLU A 126 -3.18 -17.19 17.69
CA GLU A 126 -2.66 -18.12 16.70
C GLU A 126 -2.46 -17.45 15.33
N ASP A 127 -1.40 -17.85 14.61
CA ASP A 127 -1.04 -17.36 13.28
C ASP A 127 -2.20 -17.37 12.27
N LYS A 128 -3.13 -18.32 12.40
CA LYS A 128 -4.30 -18.46 11.53
C LYS A 128 -5.24 -17.24 11.56
N TYR A 129 -5.18 -16.43 12.63
CA TYR A 129 -5.98 -15.20 12.77
C TYR A 129 -5.26 -13.94 12.31
N PHE A 130 -3.98 -14.04 11.96
CA PHE A 130 -3.18 -12.90 11.49
C PHE A 130 -2.93 -12.99 10.00
N CYS A 131 -3.30 -11.91 9.30
CA CYS A 131 -3.00 -11.76 7.88
C CYS A 131 -1.49 -11.52 7.73
N LYS A 132 -0.80 -12.40 7.01
CA LYS A 132 0.65 -12.28 6.75
C LYS A 132 0.96 -11.37 5.55
N ASN A 133 -0.05 -11.02 4.77
CA ASN A 133 0.05 -10.12 3.62
C ASN A 133 -1.28 -9.38 3.37
N SER A 134 -1.22 -8.29 2.61
CA SER A 134 -2.39 -7.45 2.28
C SER A 134 -3.47 -8.18 1.48
N GLN A 135 -3.09 -9.17 0.66
CA GLN A 135 -4.01 -9.96 -0.16
C GLN A 135 -4.94 -10.82 0.72
N SER A 136 -4.40 -11.39 1.81
CA SER A 136 -5.16 -12.18 2.79
C SER A 136 -6.07 -11.36 3.72
N LEU A 137 -5.96 -10.02 3.70
CA LEU A 137 -6.71 -9.10 4.56
C LEU A 137 -8.21 -9.02 4.21
N ASN A 138 -8.56 -9.25 2.95
CA ASN A 138 -9.93 -9.17 2.46
C ASN A 138 -10.40 -10.54 1.97
N GLY A 139 -10.45 -11.51 2.89
CA GLY A 139 -11.03 -12.84 2.64
C GLY A 139 -12.55 -12.80 2.41
N LYS A 140 -13.22 -13.91 2.67
CA LYS A 140 -14.68 -14.04 2.50
C LYS A 140 -15.43 -12.98 3.31
N SER A 141 -16.54 -12.46 2.75
CA SER A 141 -17.38 -11.51 3.47
C SER A 141 -18.03 -12.17 4.69
N ILE A 142 -18.39 -11.39 5.71
CA ILE A 142 -19.08 -11.91 6.89
C ILE A 142 -20.41 -12.60 6.52
N VAL A 143 -21.09 -12.12 5.48
CA VAL A 143 -22.32 -12.73 4.93
C VAL A 143 -22.01 -14.10 4.33
N GLN A 144 -20.92 -14.22 3.58
CA GLN A 144 -20.51 -15.49 3.00
C GLN A 144 -20.09 -16.49 4.09
N LEU A 145 -19.34 -16.04 5.10
CA LEU A 145 -18.98 -16.86 6.25
C LEU A 145 -20.23 -17.31 7.04
N ALA A 146 -21.17 -16.41 7.27
CA ALA A 146 -22.43 -16.74 7.96
C ALA A 146 -23.23 -17.82 7.21
N ARG A 147 -23.33 -17.71 5.88
CA ARG A 147 -23.97 -18.76 5.05
C ARG A 147 -23.24 -20.09 5.11
N GLU A 148 -21.91 -20.08 5.02
CA GLU A 148 -21.08 -21.30 5.09
C GLU A 148 -21.17 -21.96 6.49
N MET A 149 -21.40 -21.18 7.54
CA MET A 149 -21.59 -21.67 8.90
C MET A 149 -23.06 -22.02 9.24
N GLY A 150 -23.98 -21.93 8.27
CA GLY A 150 -25.41 -22.18 8.50
C GLY A 150 -26.12 -21.12 9.33
N LEU A 151 -25.49 -19.99 9.59
CA LEU A 151 -25.99 -18.86 10.38
C LEU A 151 -26.69 -17.84 9.48
N ASN A 152 -27.65 -18.28 8.67
CA ASN A 152 -28.26 -17.49 7.60
C ASN A 152 -28.95 -16.21 8.12
N ASP A 153 -29.43 -16.23 9.36
CA ASP A 153 -30.13 -15.10 9.98
C ASP A 153 -29.22 -14.15 10.78
N LEU A 154 -27.94 -14.49 10.94
CA LEU A 154 -26.98 -13.69 11.74
C LEU A 154 -26.77 -12.28 11.16
N CYS A 155 -26.90 -12.13 9.84
CA CYS A 155 -26.78 -10.85 9.16
C CYS A 155 -28.14 -10.26 8.71
N ASN A 156 -29.26 -10.86 9.13
CA ASN A 156 -30.61 -10.37 8.84
C ASN A 156 -31.07 -9.39 9.94
N CYS A 157 -30.51 -8.18 9.96
CA CYS A 157 -31.03 -7.11 10.82
C CYS A 157 -32.17 -6.35 10.10
N PHE A 158 -33.27 -6.07 10.81
CA PHE A 158 -34.55 -5.45 10.39
C PHE A 158 -34.51 -4.03 9.76
N ARG A 159 -33.45 -3.67 9.04
CA ARG A 159 -33.50 -2.62 8.03
C ARG A 159 -33.35 -3.32 6.70
N SER A 160 -34.32 -3.14 5.80
CA SER A 160 -34.23 -3.60 4.41
C SER A 160 -32.84 -3.33 3.88
N PHE A 161 -32.02 -4.38 3.86
CA PHE A 161 -30.73 -4.34 3.23
C PHE A 161 -31.07 -4.48 1.75
N THR A 162 -31.41 -3.35 1.13
CA THR A 162 -31.09 -3.21 -0.29
C THR A 162 -29.62 -3.57 -0.37
N PRO A 163 -29.21 -4.57 -1.15
CA PRO A 163 -27.81 -4.80 -1.39
C PRO A 163 -27.29 -3.54 -2.07
N GLN A 164 -26.81 -2.59 -1.27
CA GLN A 164 -25.68 -1.80 -1.67
C GLN A 164 -24.60 -2.86 -1.88
N GLY A 165 -24.48 -3.31 -3.13
CA GLY A 165 -23.30 -4.04 -3.57
C GLY A 165 -22.14 -3.29 -2.98
N LYS A 166 -21.32 -4.01 -2.20
CA LYS A 166 -20.01 -3.61 -1.72
C LYS A 166 -19.81 -2.07 -1.66
N PRO A 167 -19.61 -1.43 -0.50
CA PRO A 167 -18.47 -0.54 -0.46
C PRO A 167 -17.26 -1.46 -0.57
N GLU A 168 -16.97 -1.84 -1.82
CA GLU A 168 -15.63 -1.74 -2.35
C GLU A 168 -15.15 -0.42 -1.77
N ALA A 169 -13.89 -0.33 -1.35
CA ALA A 169 -13.34 1.01 -1.34
C ALA A 169 -13.80 1.59 -2.67
N GLU A 170 -14.63 2.62 -2.63
CA GLU A 170 -14.70 3.54 -3.71
C GLU A 170 -13.26 4.07 -3.73
N LYS A 171 -12.32 3.32 -4.33
CA LYS A 171 -11.92 3.69 -5.67
C LYS A 171 -13.21 4.12 -6.32
N LYS A 172 -13.52 5.39 -6.13
CA LYS A 172 -13.64 6.26 -7.27
C LYS A 172 -12.79 5.58 -8.37
N ASP A 173 -13.43 4.75 -9.21
CA ASP A 173 -13.64 5.24 -10.56
C ASP A 173 -14.28 6.61 -10.36
N SER A 174 -13.43 7.58 -10.00
CA SER A 174 -13.71 8.93 -10.36
C SER A 174 -13.73 8.74 -11.85
N ASN A 175 -14.89 8.96 -12.46
CA ASN A 175 -14.98 9.20 -13.89
C ASN A 175 -14.26 10.53 -14.24
N GLU A 176 -13.26 10.89 -13.43
CA GLU A 176 -12.47 12.09 -13.45
C GLU A 176 -11.04 11.66 -13.17
N ARG A 177 -10.16 12.28 -13.94
CA ARG A 177 -8.73 12.18 -13.74
C ARG A 177 -8.35 12.96 -12.48
N VAL A 178 -7.39 12.46 -11.71
CA VAL A 178 -6.89 13.10 -10.47
C VAL A 178 -5.40 13.43 -10.59
N ASP A 179 -4.88 14.28 -9.71
CA ASP A 179 -3.45 14.61 -9.68
C ASP A 179 -2.60 13.32 -9.53
N PRO A 180 -1.65 13.03 -10.44
CA PRO A 180 -0.79 11.84 -10.38
C PRO A 180 -0.05 11.66 -9.06
N LYS A 181 0.24 12.75 -8.32
CA LYS A 181 0.90 12.69 -7.01
C LYS A 181 0.08 11.94 -5.97
N THR A 182 -1.24 11.92 -6.12
CA THR A 182 -2.17 11.20 -5.24
C THR A 182 -2.29 9.71 -5.61
N LEU A 183 -1.89 9.34 -6.82
CA LEU A 183 -1.98 7.97 -7.32
C LEU A 183 -0.82 7.09 -6.83
N LYS A 184 -1.05 5.79 -6.83
CA LYS A 184 -0.03 4.74 -6.64
C LYS A 184 -0.33 3.61 -7.58
N LEU A 185 0.69 2.87 -8.02
CA LEU A 185 0.54 1.73 -8.91
C LEU A 185 -0.43 0.73 -8.25
N SER A 186 -1.51 0.40 -8.96
CA SER A 186 -2.51 -0.51 -8.42
C SER A 186 -2.01 -1.96 -8.38
N ASP A 187 -2.66 -2.82 -7.59
CA ASP A 187 -2.32 -4.25 -7.55
C ASP A 187 -2.45 -4.92 -8.93
N LYS A 188 -3.39 -4.48 -9.77
CA LYS A 188 -3.52 -4.96 -11.17
C LYS A 188 -2.31 -4.50 -12.01
N GLY A 189 -1.90 -3.25 -11.87
CA GLY A 189 -0.69 -2.73 -12.54
C GLY A 189 0.58 -3.44 -12.08
N LYS A 190 0.72 -3.72 -10.78
CA LYS A 190 1.83 -4.52 -10.23
C LYS A 190 1.88 -5.92 -10.82
N GLN A 191 0.72 -6.59 -10.90
CA GLN A 191 0.66 -7.93 -11.48
C GLN A 191 1.01 -7.90 -12.96
N PHE A 192 0.46 -6.94 -13.71
CA PHE A 192 0.75 -6.75 -15.12
C PHE A 192 2.26 -6.60 -15.38
N ILE A 193 2.95 -5.74 -14.63
CA ILE A 193 4.41 -5.57 -14.79
C ILE A 193 5.13 -6.89 -14.48
N LYS A 194 4.78 -7.57 -13.38
CA LYS A 194 5.43 -8.84 -12.99
C LYS A 194 5.25 -9.94 -14.04
N ASP A 195 4.10 -10.00 -14.70
CA ASP A 195 3.83 -10.96 -15.78
C ASP A 195 4.75 -10.71 -17.00
N TRP A 196 5.04 -9.44 -17.30
CA TRP A 196 5.97 -9.06 -18.37
C TRP A 196 7.44 -9.29 -18.01
N GLU A 197 7.85 -8.99 -16.78
CA GLU A 197 9.24 -9.15 -16.34
C GLU A 197 9.60 -10.63 -16.10
N LYS A 198 8.61 -11.47 -15.75
CA LYS A 198 8.77 -12.85 -15.29
C LYS A 198 9.62 -12.97 -14.01
N PHE A 199 9.43 -14.06 -13.28
CA PHE A 199 10.19 -14.32 -12.05
C PHE A 199 11.39 -15.22 -12.37
N GLU A 200 12.60 -14.69 -12.18
CA GLU A 200 13.82 -15.47 -12.25
C GLU A 200 14.41 -15.69 -10.84
N PRO A 201 14.43 -16.92 -10.31
CA PRO A 201 14.89 -17.18 -8.95
C PRO A 201 16.41 -17.04 -8.80
N LYS A 202 17.18 -17.12 -9.90
CA LYS A 202 18.65 -17.05 -9.90
C LYS A 202 19.12 -15.82 -10.66
N ALA A 203 20.34 -15.38 -10.37
CA ALA A 203 20.97 -14.30 -11.12
C ALA A 203 21.17 -14.71 -12.59
N TYR A 204 20.89 -13.80 -13.51
CA TYR A 204 20.99 -13.99 -14.96
C TYR A 204 21.48 -12.69 -15.61
N ASN A 205 22.02 -12.80 -16.83
CA ASN A 205 22.39 -11.63 -17.64
C ASN A 205 21.15 -11.17 -18.43
N ASP A 206 20.73 -9.91 -18.25
CA ASP A 206 19.64 -9.32 -19.02
C ASP A 206 20.03 -9.04 -20.49
N SER A 207 19.11 -8.48 -21.27
CA SER A 207 19.33 -8.18 -22.69
C SER A 207 20.45 -7.17 -22.96
N GLU A 208 20.85 -6.38 -21.96
CA GLU A 208 21.98 -5.44 -22.03
C GLU A 208 23.28 -6.07 -21.50
N GLY A 209 23.23 -7.33 -21.03
CA GLY A 209 24.36 -8.05 -20.48
C GLY A 209 24.65 -7.73 -19.02
N TYR A 210 23.70 -7.16 -18.28
CA TYR A 210 23.87 -6.84 -16.86
C TYR A 210 23.29 -7.93 -15.96
N CYS A 211 23.97 -8.15 -14.83
CA CYS A 211 23.56 -9.16 -13.87
C CYS A 211 22.33 -8.72 -13.08
N THR A 212 21.27 -9.50 -13.18
CA THR A 212 19.91 -9.18 -12.75
C THR A 212 19.26 -10.41 -12.08
N ILE A 213 18.27 -10.22 -11.21
CA ILE A 213 17.56 -11.30 -10.50
C ILE A 213 16.09 -10.95 -10.22
N GLY A 214 15.22 -11.94 -10.01
CA GLY A 214 13.82 -11.73 -9.65
C GLY A 214 13.01 -11.13 -10.79
N TYR A 215 12.25 -10.07 -10.49
CA TYR A 215 11.49 -9.29 -11.48
C TYR A 215 12.35 -8.13 -12.04
N GLY A 216 13.49 -8.47 -12.64
CA GLY A 216 14.39 -7.49 -13.25
C GLY A 216 15.19 -6.62 -12.24
N HIS A 217 15.48 -7.11 -11.04
CA HIS A 217 16.31 -6.38 -10.08
C HIS A 217 17.79 -6.42 -10.48
N LEU A 218 18.34 -5.26 -10.89
CA LEU A 218 19.74 -5.11 -11.25
C LEU A 218 20.65 -5.31 -10.03
N ILE A 219 21.51 -6.34 -10.08
CA ILE A 219 22.58 -6.56 -9.10
C ILE A 219 23.78 -5.66 -9.43
N LYS A 220 24.24 -5.69 -10.69
CA LYS A 220 25.38 -4.89 -11.16
C LYS A 220 25.35 -4.69 -12.67
N ARG A 221 25.84 -3.53 -13.15
CA ARG A 221 26.10 -3.25 -14.58
C ARG A 221 27.35 -3.96 -15.11
N LYS A 222 27.42 -5.27 -14.93
CA LYS A 222 28.44 -6.20 -15.42
C LYS A 222 27.78 -7.57 -15.56
N LYS A 223 28.36 -8.46 -16.35
CA LYS A 223 27.86 -9.83 -16.44
C LYS A 223 28.00 -10.53 -15.09
N CYS A 224 27.12 -11.49 -14.81
CA CYS A 224 27.12 -12.24 -13.56
C CYS A 224 28.43 -13.01 -13.34
N GLU A 225 29.09 -13.43 -14.41
CA GLU A 225 30.38 -14.14 -14.38
C GLU A 225 31.55 -13.21 -14.03
N ASP A 226 31.39 -11.90 -14.24
CA ASP A 226 32.43 -10.88 -14.02
C ASP A 226 32.36 -10.24 -12.61
N ILE A 227 31.48 -10.75 -11.74
CA ILE A 227 31.25 -10.21 -10.40
C ILE A 227 31.15 -11.30 -9.34
N THR A 228 31.50 -10.95 -8.11
CA THR A 228 31.10 -11.75 -6.95
C THR A 228 29.63 -11.46 -6.64
N ILE A 229 28.75 -12.44 -6.88
CA ILE A 229 27.34 -12.34 -6.52
C ILE A 229 27.22 -12.12 -4.99
N PRO A 230 26.46 -11.12 -4.52
CA PRO A 230 26.22 -10.89 -3.09
C PRO A 230 25.64 -12.12 -2.41
N ASP A 231 26.00 -12.36 -1.14
CA ASP A 231 25.56 -13.55 -0.39
C ASP A 231 24.04 -13.73 -0.38
N GLU A 232 23.28 -12.63 -0.36
CA GLU A 232 21.81 -12.67 -0.41
C GLU A 232 21.24 -13.25 -1.71
N PHE A 233 22.01 -13.28 -2.80
CA PHE A 233 21.57 -13.75 -4.13
C PHE A 233 22.29 -15.02 -4.59
N LYS A 234 23.36 -15.46 -3.91
CA LYS A 234 24.19 -16.61 -4.32
C LYS A 234 23.37 -17.89 -4.53
N ASN A 235 22.40 -18.14 -3.64
CA ASN A 235 21.57 -19.35 -3.68
C ASN A 235 20.21 -19.13 -4.36
N GLY A 236 20.05 -17.98 -5.03
CA GLY A 236 18.76 -17.53 -5.54
C GLY A 236 17.84 -16.98 -4.46
N ILE A 237 16.67 -16.49 -4.90
CA ILE A 237 15.68 -15.83 -4.05
C ILE A 237 14.31 -16.50 -4.18
N THR A 238 13.49 -16.38 -3.14
CA THR A 238 12.09 -16.80 -3.21
C THR A 238 11.24 -15.76 -3.94
N LYS A 239 10.02 -16.14 -4.33
CA LYS A 239 9.07 -15.21 -4.95
C LYS A 239 8.69 -14.06 -4.01
N GLU A 240 8.63 -14.31 -2.71
CA GLU A 240 8.40 -13.30 -1.67
C GLU A 240 9.53 -12.29 -1.65
N ARG A 241 10.79 -12.74 -1.66
CA ARG A 241 11.94 -11.85 -1.72
C ARG A 241 11.99 -11.07 -3.04
N ALA A 242 11.65 -11.69 -4.16
CA ALA A 242 11.53 -10.99 -5.44
C ALA A 242 10.43 -9.92 -5.42
N ASN A 243 9.32 -10.16 -4.72
CA ASN A 243 8.28 -9.15 -4.52
C ASN A 243 8.78 -7.97 -3.67
N GLU A 244 9.58 -8.22 -2.62
CA GLU A 244 10.19 -7.13 -1.84
C GLU A 244 11.14 -6.28 -2.69
N LEU A 245 12.01 -6.91 -3.49
CA LEU A 245 12.92 -6.21 -4.40
C LEU A 245 12.15 -5.41 -5.46
N PHE A 246 11.04 -5.97 -5.97
CA PHE A 246 10.15 -5.28 -6.90
C PHE A 246 9.54 -4.02 -6.26
N GLU A 247 9.00 -4.11 -5.04
CA GLU A 247 8.42 -2.95 -4.34
C GLU A 247 9.47 -1.88 -4.01
N LEU A 248 10.71 -2.27 -3.72
CA LEU A 248 11.82 -1.33 -3.54
C LEU A 248 12.15 -0.59 -4.84
N ARG A 249 12.25 -1.33 -5.95
CA ARG A 249 12.54 -0.78 -7.28
C ARG A 249 11.39 0.10 -7.79
N LEU A 250 10.14 -0.27 -7.50
CA LEU A 250 8.93 0.40 -7.99
C LEU A 250 8.88 1.90 -7.62
N LYS A 251 9.32 2.26 -6.41
CA LYS A 251 9.20 3.64 -5.87
C LYS A 251 9.78 4.70 -6.80
N LYS A 252 10.92 4.42 -7.45
CA LYS A 252 11.58 5.41 -8.32
C LYS A 252 10.80 5.66 -9.62
N PHE A 253 10.10 4.64 -10.12
CA PHE A 253 9.26 4.73 -11.32
C PHE A 253 7.92 5.40 -11.03
N GLU A 254 7.31 5.13 -9.87
CA GLU A 254 6.16 5.91 -9.42
C GLU A 254 6.50 7.39 -9.28
N ASN A 255 7.67 7.69 -8.69
CA ASN A 255 8.16 9.05 -8.51
C ASN A 255 8.48 9.73 -9.84
N SER A 256 9.03 9.02 -10.84
CA SER A 256 9.29 9.62 -12.15
C SER A 256 8.01 10.03 -12.86
N VAL A 257 6.97 9.18 -12.86
CA VAL A 257 5.68 9.55 -13.46
C VAL A 257 5.08 10.75 -12.74
N LYS A 258 5.12 10.78 -11.40
CA LYS A 258 4.62 11.91 -10.59
C LYS A 258 5.38 13.22 -10.79
N ARG A 259 6.65 13.13 -11.15
CA ARG A 259 7.51 14.27 -11.46
C ARG A 259 7.23 14.80 -12.87
N ASP A 260 7.08 13.90 -13.83
CA ASP A 260 7.10 14.25 -15.26
C ASP A 260 5.70 14.50 -15.84
N ILE A 261 4.66 13.90 -15.26
CA ILE A 261 3.28 14.07 -15.71
C ILE A 261 2.54 15.02 -14.75
N THR A 262 2.09 16.14 -15.29
CA THR A 262 1.38 17.20 -14.57
C THR A 262 -0.11 17.23 -14.87
N ALA A 263 -0.54 16.67 -16.01
CA ALA A 263 -1.95 16.49 -16.29
C ALA A 263 -2.56 15.46 -15.32
N PRO A 264 -3.83 15.64 -14.92
CA PRO A 264 -4.52 14.66 -14.11
C PRO A 264 -4.61 13.33 -14.89
N LEU A 265 -4.63 12.19 -14.20
CA LEU A 265 -4.75 10.86 -14.79
C LEU A 265 -5.83 10.02 -14.11
N TYR A 266 -6.41 9.08 -14.86
CA TYR A 266 -7.08 7.94 -14.24
C TYR A 266 -6.06 6.97 -13.64
N GLN A 267 -6.51 6.12 -12.72
CA GLN A 267 -5.67 5.08 -12.12
C GLN A 267 -5.04 4.16 -13.18
N TYR A 268 -5.79 3.78 -14.22
CA TYR A 268 -5.30 2.88 -15.28
C TYR A 268 -4.33 3.56 -16.26
N GLU A 269 -4.49 4.87 -16.50
CA GLU A 269 -3.53 5.67 -17.27
C GLU A 269 -2.20 5.78 -16.52
N TYR A 270 -2.27 6.01 -15.20
CA TYR A 270 -1.09 6.03 -14.33
C TYR A 270 -0.38 4.67 -14.29
N ASP A 271 -1.12 3.58 -14.13
CA ASP A 271 -0.56 2.22 -14.10
C ASP A 271 0.18 1.88 -15.41
N ALA A 272 -0.39 2.26 -16.57
CA ALA A 272 0.22 2.04 -17.87
C ALA A 272 1.52 2.84 -18.05
N LEU A 273 1.55 4.10 -17.59
CA LEU A 273 2.76 4.94 -17.64
C LEU A 273 3.86 4.41 -16.72
N VAL A 274 3.51 3.95 -15.51
CA VAL A 274 4.46 3.31 -14.60
C VAL A 274 5.02 2.03 -15.23
N SER A 275 4.19 1.21 -15.87
CA SER A 275 4.67 0.02 -16.61
C SER A 275 5.67 0.37 -17.71
N LEU A 276 5.37 1.43 -18.48
CA LEU A 276 6.27 1.90 -19.54
C LEU A 276 7.62 2.31 -18.98
N VAL A 277 7.67 3.20 -17.98
CA VAL A 277 8.95 3.68 -17.42
C VAL A 277 9.66 2.61 -16.61
N PHE A 278 8.96 1.61 -16.08
CA PHE A 278 9.60 0.45 -15.46
C PHE A 278 10.45 -0.32 -16.47
N ASN A 279 9.96 -0.43 -17.71
CA ASN A 279 10.66 -1.09 -18.82
C ASN A 279 11.74 -0.22 -19.45
N THR A 280 11.50 1.07 -19.64
CA THR A 280 12.36 1.97 -20.42
C THR A 280 13.31 2.82 -19.57
N GLY A 281 13.07 2.90 -18.26
CA GLY A 281 13.85 3.71 -17.32
C GLY A 281 13.12 4.95 -16.81
N GLU A 282 13.48 5.38 -15.60
CA GLU A 282 12.85 6.49 -14.86
C GLU A 282 13.02 7.88 -15.50
N ASN A 283 13.95 8.03 -16.45
CA ASN A 283 14.18 9.29 -17.17
C ASN A 283 13.63 9.26 -18.60
N PHE A 284 13.06 8.13 -19.03
CA PHE A 284 12.64 7.93 -20.42
C PHE A 284 11.68 9.02 -20.91
N LEU A 285 10.73 9.47 -20.09
CA LEU A 285 9.80 10.53 -20.51
C LEU A 285 10.49 11.86 -20.84
N ASN A 286 11.67 12.13 -20.27
CA ASN A 286 12.45 13.34 -20.46
C ASN A 286 13.59 13.19 -21.47
N THR A 287 14.08 11.97 -21.71
CA THR A 287 15.26 11.73 -22.56
C THR A 287 15.03 10.75 -23.71
N GLY A 288 13.87 10.12 -23.77
CA GLY A 288 13.53 9.11 -24.80
C GLY A 288 12.96 9.71 -26.09
N GLY A 289 12.86 11.03 -26.18
CA GLY A 289 12.44 11.75 -27.37
C GLY A 289 13.58 12.01 -28.34
N LYS A 290 13.29 12.71 -29.43
CA LYS A 290 14.30 13.10 -30.43
C LYS A 290 15.40 13.95 -29.78
N ASN A 291 16.66 13.68 -30.12
CA ASN A 291 17.86 14.36 -29.60
C ASN A 291 17.96 14.33 -28.06
N ASP A 292 17.71 13.17 -27.45
CA ASP A 292 17.73 12.96 -25.99
C ASP A 292 16.80 13.91 -25.21
N GLY A 293 15.75 14.40 -25.88
CA GLY A 293 14.78 15.33 -25.32
C GLY A 293 13.49 14.68 -24.83
N GLU A 294 12.54 15.52 -24.43
CA GLU A 294 11.24 15.06 -23.92
C GLU A 294 10.45 14.27 -24.98
N THR A 295 9.86 13.16 -24.53
CA THR A 295 9.01 12.30 -25.36
C THR A 295 7.73 13.01 -25.79
N LYS A 296 7.22 12.66 -26.98
CA LYS A 296 5.88 13.07 -27.40
C LYS A 296 4.79 12.53 -26.48
N ILE A 297 5.00 11.35 -25.87
CA ILE A 297 4.13 10.78 -24.83
C ILE A 297 3.92 11.80 -23.69
N LYS A 298 5.01 12.28 -23.08
CA LYS A 298 4.96 13.29 -22.01
C LYS A 298 4.28 14.58 -22.48
N LYS A 299 4.69 15.13 -23.63
CA LYS A 299 4.17 16.39 -24.15
C LYS A 299 2.66 16.34 -24.38
N ASN A 300 2.19 15.31 -25.09
CA ASN A 300 0.78 15.15 -25.43
C ASN A 300 -0.06 14.93 -24.16
N ILE A 301 0.37 14.06 -23.24
CA ILE A 301 -0.36 13.80 -21.99
C ILE A 301 -0.45 15.07 -21.13
N ASN A 302 0.65 15.83 -20.96
CA ASN A 302 0.63 17.08 -20.19
C ASN A 302 -0.24 18.17 -20.85
N ASN A 303 -0.37 18.14 -22.18
CA ASN A 303 -1.31 18.98 -22.93
C ASN A 303 -2.76 18.43 -22.92
N LYS A 304 -3.04 17.36 -22.15
CA LYS A 304 -4.33 16.67 -22.04
C LYS A 304 -4.80 15.99 -23.34
N GLU A 305 -3.88 15.73 -24.27
CA GLU A 305 -4.08 14.95 -25.49
C GLU A 305 -3.83 13.46 -25.21
N TYR A 306 -4.57 12.88 -24.26
CA TYR A 306 -4.31 11.55 -23.69
C TYR A 306 -4.24 10.43 -24.74
N GLU A 307 -5.21 10.39 -25.66
CA GLU A 307 -5.28 9.40 -26.73
C GLU A 307 -4.08 9.46 -27.68
N ALA A 308 -3.61 10.67 -27.98
CA ALA A 308 -2.43 10.90 -28.80
C ALA A 308 -1.17 10.46 -28.05
N GLY A 309 -1.03 10.87 -26.79
CA GLY A 309 0.11 10.46 -25.95
C GLY A 309 0.21 8.94 -25.76
N ALA A 310 -0.91 8.25 -25.60
CA ALA A 310 -0.93 6.79 -25.54
C ALA A 310 -0.54 6.15 -26.88
N ASN A 311 -0.99 6.69 -28.02
CA ASN A 311 -0.62 6.15 -29.34
C ASN A 311 0.90 6.22 -29.60
N GLU A 312 1.58 7.26 -29.09
CA GLU A 312 3.04 7.41 -29.21
C GLU A 312 3.82 6.28 -28.49
N MET A 313 3.20 5.55 -27.56
CA MET A 313 3.84 4.39 -26.91
C MET A 313 4.15 3.26 -27.91
N LYS A 314 3.46 3.21 -29.07
CA LYS A 314 3.68 2.18 -30.10
C LYS A 314 5.08 2.20 -30.69
N ASP A 315 5.72 3.36 -30.71
CA ASP A 315 7.05 3.55 -31.32
C ASP A 315 8.20 3.11 -30.39
N VAL A 316 7.89 2.78 -29.13
CA VAL A 316 8.86 2.43 -28.10
C VAL A 316 9.13 0.91 -28.10
N THR A 317 9.75 0.42 -29.19
CA THR A 317 9.87 -1.02 -29.49
C THR A 317 11.28 -1.51 -29.85
N ASN A 318 12.32 -0.67 -29.66
CA ASN A 318 13.72 -0.98 -29.99
C ASN A 318 13.88 -1.58 -31.40
N GLY A 319 13.37 -0.88 -32.42
CA GLY A 319 13.41 -1.35 -33.81
C GLY A 319 12.36 -2.42 -34.16
N GLY A 320 11.26 -2.51 -33.40
CA GLY A 320 10.13 -3.38 -33.74
C GLY A 320 10.23 -4.81 -33.20
N THR A 321 10.97 -5.05 -32.11
CA THR A 321 11.02 -6.38 -31.49
C THR A 321 9.63 -6.86 -31.10
N SER A 322 9.29 -8.11 -31.45
CA SER A 322 7.93 -8.65 -31.32
C SER A 322 7.41 -8.59 -29.87
N GLY A 323 8.27 -8.87 -28.88
CA GLY A 323 7.93 -8.78 -27.46
C GLY A 323 7.57 -7.35 -27.02
N LEU A 324 8.36 -6.35 -27.42
CA LEU A 324 8.05 -4.96 -27.08
C LEU A 324 6.80 -4.46 -27.81
N VAL A 325 6.59 -4.84 -29.08
CA VAL A 325 5.35 -4.51 -29.80
C VAL A 325 4.12 -5.03 -29.05
N LYS A 326 4.14 -6.30 -28.60
CA LYS A 326 3.05 -6.86 -27.78
C LYS A 326 2.87 -6.08 -26.46
N ARG A 327 3.97 -5.81 -25.74
CA ARG A 327 3.95 -5.08 -24.47
C ARG A 327 3.38 -3.68 -24.61
N ARG A 328 3.81 -2.92 -25.62
CA ARG A 328 3.31 -1.57 -25.90
C ARG A 328 1.81 -1.59 -26.22
N ASN A 329 1.36 -2.54 -27.04
CA ASN A 329 -0.07 -2.69 -27.33
C ASN A 329 -0.89 -2.99 -26.07
N ALA A 330 -0.37 -3.84 -25.18
CA ALA A 330 -1.01 -4.14 -23.90
C ALA A 330 -1.08 -2.92 -22.97
N GLU A 331 0.02 -2.17 -22.84
CA GLU A 331 0.05 -0.92 -22.05
C GLU A 331 -0.88 0.14 -22.63
N ILE A 332 -1.01 0.24 -23.95
CA ILE A 332 -1.97 1.15 -24.61
C ILE A 332 -3.41 0.73 -24.33
N LYS A 333 -3.73 -0.56 -24.41
CA LYS A 333 -5.06 -1.08 -24.03
C LYS A 333 -5.37 -0.78 -22.57
N MET A 334 -4.38 -0.89 -21.68
CA MET A 334 -4.53 -0.49 -20.27
C MET A 334 -4.82 1.00 -20.17
N PHE A 335 -4.03 1.84 -20.84
CA PHE A 335 -4.16 3.29 -20.80
C PHE A 335 -5.48 3.79 -21.37
N LYS A 336 -5.97 3.22 -22.48
CA LYS A 336 -7.17 3.73 -23.17
C LYS A 336 -8.46 3.11 -22.65
N ASN A 337 -8.41 1.83 -22.32
CA ASN A 337 -9.61 1.01 -22.13
C ASN A 337 -9.66 0.33 -20.76
N ASN A 338 -8.71 0.58 -19.85
CA ASN A 338 -8.64 -0.07 -18.55
C ASN A 338 -8.53 -1.61 -18.64
N ILE A 339 -7.89 -2.12 -19.71
CA ILE A 339 -7.71 -3.56 -19.98
C ILE A 339 -6.27 -3.99 -19.62
N TYR A 340 -6.12 -4.85 -18.62
CA TYR A 340 -4.84 -5.39 -18.16
C TYR A 340 -4.55 -6.75 -18.80
N ASP A 341 -4.20 -6.76 -20.09
CA ASP A 341 -3.87 -7.97 -20.85
C ASP A 341 -2.36 -8.22 -20.85
N SER A 342 -1.88 -9.13 -20.00
CA SER A 342 -0.47 -9.49 -19.88
C SER A 342 -0.13 -10.83 -20.55
N THR A 343 -0.91 -11.27 -21.55
CA THR A 343 -0.63 -12.51 -22.28
C THR A 343 0.45 -12.29 -23.36
N HIS A 344 1.51 -13.11 -23.41
CA HIS A 344 2.61 -12.94 -24.39
C HIS A 344 3.32 -14.20 -24.86
#